data_AF-A0A3S2CZ92-F1
#
_entry.id   AF-A0A3S2CZ92-F1
#
_cell.length_a   1.000
_cell.length_b   1.000
_cell.length_c   1.000
_cell.angle_alpha   90.00
_cell.angle_beta   90.00
_cell.angle_gamma   90.00
#
_symmetry.space_group_name_H-M   'P 1'
#
loop_
_entity.id
_entity.type
_entity.pdbx_description
1 polymer ?
#
loop_
_entity_poly.entity_id
_entity_poly.type
_entity_poly.pdbx_seq_one_letter_code
_entity_poly.pdbx_strand_id
1 'polypeptide(L)'
;MTSMDRNERPAFRRRFGLHFGLIVVCAIVLLPPLWVLRTSFVPEQLSYSNELMPAFTTDNYSALLSSRFGQSYLNSLIVALGSVLLALPFAATTGYAFARFRTGGRWARFAVLATQMLPPVALVLPTFTLFR
;
A
#
# COMPACT_ATOMS: atom_id res chain seq x y z
N MET A 1 51.11 -7.82 27.97
CA MET A 1 50.75 -9.26 27.92
C MET A 1 49.48 -9.40 28.73
N THR A 2 48.31 -9.72 28.20
CA THR A 2 47.97 -10.64 27.10
C THR A 2 46.58 -10.33 26.53
N SER A 3 46.52 -10.32 25.20
CA SER A 3 45.40 -10.67 24.31
C SER A 3 44.03 -10.02 24.53
N MET A 4 43.81 -8.97 23.72
CA MET A 4 42.56 -8.78 22.99
C MET A 4 42.10 -10.11 22.35
N ASP A 5 40.92 -10.60 22.69
CA ASP A 5 40.20 -11.57 21.86
C ASP A 5 38.81 -10.99 21.55
N ARG A 6 38.81 -10.13 20.52
CA ARG A 6 37.59 -9.63 19.90
C ARG A 6 37.08 -10.76 19.02
N ASN A 7 36.08 -11.48 19.53
CA ASN A 7 35.41 -12.58 18.84
C ASN A 7 34.74 -12.09 17.54
N GLU A 8 35.51 -12.03 16.45
CA GLU A 8 35.06 -11.66 15.10
C GLU A 8 34.62 -12.90 14.31
N ARG A 9 33.54 -13.57 14.74
CA ARG A 9 32.83 -14.57 13.92
C ARG A 9 31.54 -13.97 13.35
N PRO A 10 31.23 -14.24 12.07
CA PRO A 10 31.57 -13.34 10.98
C PRO A 10 30.35 -12.49 10.61
N ALA A 11 30.52 -11.17 10.51
CA ALA A 11 29.50 -10.27 9.98
C ALA A 11 28.91 -10.76 8.65
N PHE A 12 29.69 -11.52 7.88
CA PHE A 12 29.29 -12.18 6.64
C PHE A 12 28.14 -13.20 6.79
N ARG A 13 28.16 -14.12 7.78
CA ARG A 13 27.08 -15.12 7.96
C ARG A 13 25.77 -14.49 8.40
N ARG A 14 25.85 -13.45 9.25
CA ARG A 14 24.67 -12.68 9.68
C ARG A 14 24.09 -11.87 8.52
N ARG A 15 24.93 -11.24 7.69
CA ARG A 15 24.50 -10.54 6.48
C ARG A 15 23.86 -11.50 5.48
N PHE A 16 24.46 -12.67 5.23
CA PHE A 16 23.91 -13.67 4.32
C PHE A 16 22.52 -14.16 4.77
N GLY A 17 22.36 -14.49 6.06
CA GLY A 17 21.06 -14.88 6.62
C GLY A 17 20.00 -13.77 6.51
N LEU A 18 20.39 -12.51 6.72
CA LEU A 18 19.50 -11.37 6.53
C LEU A 18 19.08 -11.17 5.07
N HIS A 19 20.01 -11.27 4.12
CA HIS A 19 19.71 -11.11 2.69
C HIS A 19 18.83 -12.27 2.20
N PHE A 20 19.13 -13.49 2.61
CA PHE A 20 18.29 -14.65 2.31
C PHE A 20 16.87 -14.48 2.87
N GLY A 21 16.74 -14.06 4.14
CA GLY A 21 15.45 -13.76 4.76
C GLY A 21 14.67 -12.67 4.01
N LEU A 22 15.35 -11.58 3.62
CA LEU A 22 14.76 -10.51 2.81
C LEU A 22 14.26 -11.02 1.45
N ILE A 23 15.05 -11.84 0.75
CA ILE A 23 14.66 -12.43 -0.54
C ILE A 23 13.41 -13.30 -0.38
N VAL A 24 13.36 -14.14 0.65
CA VAL A 24 12.19 -15.00 0.91
C VAL A 24 10.95 -14.17 1.19
N VAL A 25 11.05 -13.14 2.04
CA VAL A 25 9.92 -12.23 2.33
C VAL A 25 9.46 -11.50 1.07
N CYS A 26 10.41 -10.95 0.29
CA CYS A 26 10.08 -10.32 -0.99
C CYS A 26 9.38 -11.29 -1.95
N ALA A 27 9.84 -12.54 -2.06
CA ALA A 27 9.22 -13.54 -2.92
C ALA A 27 7.77 -13.84 -2.50
N ILE A 28 7.50 -13.94 -1.20
CA ILE A 28 6.15 -14.16 -0.66
C ILE A 28 5.25 -12.95 -0.93
N VAL A 29 5.74 -11.73 -0.70
CA VAL A 29 4.99 -10.48 -0.92
C VAL A 29 4.69 -10.24 -2.40
N LEU A 30 5.61 -10.63 -3.29
CA LEU A 30 5.46 -10.47 -4.74
C LEU A 30 4.57 -11.52 -5.37
N LEU A 31 4.30 -12.66 -4.72
CA LEU A 31 3.52 -13.74 -5.30
C LEU A 31 2.11 -13.29 -5.73
N PRO A 32 1.30 -12.59 -4.90
CA PRO A 32 -0.02 -12.12 -5.35
C PRO A 32 0.04 -11.08 -6.48
N PRO A 33 0.89 -10.04 -6.44
CA PRO A 33 1.07 -9.13 -7.58
C PRO A 33 1.52 -9.83 -8.87
N LEU A 34 2.43 -10.81 -8.78
CA LEU A 34 2.87 -11.60 -9.92
C LEU A 34 1.72 -12.44 -10.49
N TRP A 35 0.83 -12.93 -9.63
CA TRP A 35 -0.37 -13.63 -10.08
C TRP A 35 -1.32 -12.70 -10.84
N VAL A 36 -1.54 -11.47 -10.34
CA VAL A 36 -2.34 -10.45 -11.04
C VAL A 36 -1.71 -10.12 -12.40
N LEU A 37 -0.40 -9.96 -12.44
CA LEU A 37 0.35 -9.72 -13.68
C LEU A 37 0.22 -10.90 -14.65
N ARG A 38 0.26 -12.15 -14.17
CA ARG A 38 -0.05 -13.32 -15.02
C ARG A 38 -1.46 -13.16 -15.60
N THR A 39 -2.47 -13.00 -14.76
CA THR A 39 -3.87 -12.96 -15.21
C THR A 39 -4.18 -11.82 -16.18
N SER A 40 -3.43 -10.71 -16.16
CA SER A 40 -3.63 -9.62 -17.12
C SER A 40 -3.25 -9.99 -18.56
N PHE A 41 -2.37 -10.99 -18.75
CA PHE A 41 -1.95 -11.49 -20.07
C PHE A 41 -2.62 -12.80 -20.49
N VAL A 42 -3.60 -13.27 -19.73
CA VAL A 42 -4.29 -14.55 -19.96
C VAL A 42 -5.74 -14.28 -20.36
N PRO A 43 -6.32 -15.03 -21.33
CA PRO A 43 -7.73 -14.90 -21.67
C PRO A 43 -8.62 -15.13 -20.44
N GLU A 44 -9.72 -14.39 -20.33
CA GLU A 44 -10.62 -14.41 -19.16
C GLU A 44 -11.05 -15.83 -18.76
N GLN A 45 -11.29 -16.70 -19.75
CA GLN A 45 -11.73 -18.09 -19.55
C GLN A 45 -10.66 -18.96 -18.89
N LEU A 46 -9.39 -18.59 -19.02
CA LEU A 46 -8.24 -19.29 -18.47
C LEU A 46 -7.65 -18.59 -17.23
N SER A 47 -8.25 -17.50 -16.76
CA SER A 47 -7.77 -16.73 -15.59
C SER A 47 -7.69 -17.56 -14.31
N TYR A 48 -8.59 -18.53 -14.14
CA TYR A 48 -8.61 -19.46 -12.99
C TYR A 48 -7.97 -20.83 -13.28
N SER A 49 -7.38 -21.02 -14.46
CA SER A 49 -6.68 -22.27 -14.78
C SER A 49 -5.40 -22.42 -13.95
N ASN A 50 -5.08 -23.66 -13.55
CA ASN A 50 -3.84 -24.01 -12.85
C ASN A 50 -2.61 -24.04 -13.77
N GLU A 51 -2.76 -23.73 -15.06
CA GLU A 51 -1.65 -23.70 -16.00
C GLU A 51 -0.70 -22.56 -15.65
N LEU A 52 0.58 -22.84 -15.40
CA LEU A 52 1.53 -21.80 -15.01
C LEU A 52 1.76 -20.77 -16.14
N MET A 53 1.67 -21.19 -17.40
CA MET A 53 1.82 -20.36 -18.60
C MET A 53 0.81 -20.75 -19.69
N PRO A 54 -0.44 -20.27 -19.62
CA PRO A 54 -1.41 -20.44 -20.72
C PRO A 54 -1.07 -19.50 -21.90
N ALA A 55 -1.85 -19.54 -22.97
CA ALA A 55 -1.67 -18.69 -24.13
C ALA A 55 -1.60 -17.20 -23.76
N PHE A 56 -0.53 -16.53 -24.19
CA PHE A 56 -0.32 -15.10 -23.96
C PHE A 56 -1.21 -14.27 -24.90
N THR A 57 -1.99 -13.36 -24.34
CA THR A 57 -2.81 -12.40 -25.09
C THR A 57 -2.71 -10.99 -24.52
N THR A 58 -2.90 -10.00 -25.39
CA THR A 58 -3.02 -8.58 -25.04
C THR A 58 -4.45 -8.06 -25.14
N ASP A 59 -5.42 -8.94 -25.40
CA ASP A 59 -6.83 -8.55 -25.63
C ASP A 59 -7.47 -7.87 -24.42
N ASN A 60 -7.05 -8.23 -23.21
CA ASN A 60 -7.51 -7.56 -21.99
C ASN A 60 -7.15 -6.06 -22.00
N TYR A 61 -5.98 -5.70 -22.53
CA TYR A 61 -5.54 -4.30 -22.61
C TYR A 61 -6.26 -3.54 -23.72
N SER A 62 -6.52 -4.16 -24.87
CA SER A 62 -7.31 -3.52 -25.94
C SER A 62 -8.77 -3.30 -25.52
N ALA A 63 -9.36 -4.25 -24.79
CA ALA A 63 -10.67 -4.10 -24.16
C ALA A 63 -10.69 -2.98 -23.10
N LEU A 64 -9.64 -2.88 -22.27
CA LEU A 64 -9.51 -1.80 -21.29
C LEU A 64 -9.41 -0.42 -21.96
N LEU A 65 -8.59 -0.27 -23.00
CA LEU A 65 -8.37 1.00 -23.69
C LEU A 65 -9.59 1.46 -24.51
N SER A 66 -10.42 0.53 -24.99
CA SER A 66 -11.68 0.85 -25.67
C SER A 66 -12.82 1.18 -24.71
N SER A 67 -12.66 0.91 -23.42
CA SER A 67 -13.65 1.22 -22.39
C SER A 67 -13.51 2.64 -21.82
N ARG A 68 -14.41 3.03 -20.91
CA ARG A 68 -14.31 4.30 -20.15
C ARG A 68 -13.21 4.32 -19.08
N PHE A 69 -12.33 3.32 -19.06
CA PHE A 69 -11.25 3.19 -18.06
C PHE A 69 -10.42 4.46 -17.94
N GLY A 70 -10.06 5.12 -19.04
CA GLY A 70 -9.28 6.37 -19.00
C GLY A 70 -9.95 7.48 -18.18
N GLN A 71 -11.27 7.62 -18.27
CA GLN A 71 -12.03 8.60 -17.48
C GLN A 71 -12.05 8.22 -16.00
N SER A 72 -12.33 6.94 -15.68
CA SER A 72 -12.33 6.46 -14.30
C SER A 72 -10.96 6.55 -13.63
N TYR A 73 -9.89 6.31 -14.40
CA TYR A 73 -8.51 6.45 -13.95
C TYR A 73 -8.16 7.90 -13.64
N LEU A 74 -8.50 8.83 -14.54
CA LEU A 74 -8.29 10.26 -14.31
C LEU A 74 -9.08 10.78 -13.10
N ASN A 75 -10.35 10.38 -12.96
CA ASN A 75 -11.14 10.75 -11.80
C ASN A 75 -10.50 10.28 -10.49
N SER A 76 -10.02 9.03 -10.45
CA SER A 76 -9.33 8.49 -9.28
C SER A 76 -8.03 9.24 -8.99
N LEU A 77 -7.26 9.58 -10.02
CA LEU A 77 -6.02 10.34 -9.90
C LEU A 77 -6.25 11.74 -9.35
N ILE A 78 -7.26 12.46 -9.88
CA ILE A 78 -7.64 13.80 -9.43
C ILE A 78 -8.08 13.76 -7.96
N VAL A 79 -8.94 12.81 -7.58
CA VAL A 79 -9.42 12.66 -6.20
C VAL A 79 -8.27 12.31 -5.26
N ALA A 80 -7.40 11.37 -5.64
CA ALA A 80 -6.25 10.96 -4.83
C ALA A 80 -5.29 12.14 -4.61
N LEU A 81 -4.85 12.81 -5.67
CA LEU A 81 -3.94 13.94 -5.57
C LEU A 81 -4.58 15.13 -4.85
N GLY A 82 -5.82 15.47 -5.18
CA GLY A 82 -6.55 16.55 -4.52
C GLY A 82 -6.69 16.31 -3.02
N SER A 83 -7.01 15.07 -2.62
CA SER A 83 -7.11 14.70 -1.20
C SER A 83 -5.78 14.83 -0.47
N VAL A 84 -4.66 14.41 -1.08
CA VAL A 84 -3.32 14.51 -0.49
C VAL A 84 -2.88 15.97 -0.38
N LEU A 85 -3.07 16.75 -1.45
CA LEU A 85 -2.70 18.16 -1.47
C LEU A 85 -3.41 18.96 -0.39
N LEU A 86 -4.68 18.64 -0.13
CA LEU A 86 -5.45 19.29 0.93
C LEU A 86 -5.09 18.73 2.31
N ALA A 87 -5.07 17.41 2.50
CA ALA A 87 -4.92 16.81 3.83
C ALA A 87 -3.49 16.91 4.39
N LEU A 88 -2.46 16.77 3.55
CA LEU A 88 -1.07 16.70 3.99
C LEU A 88 -0.59 17.96 4.73
N PRO A 89 -0.83 19.20 4.27
CA PRO A 89 -0.46 20.40 5.01
C PRO A 89 -1.11 20.48 6.39
N PHE A 90 -2.41 20.18 6.50
CA PHE A 90 -3.12 20.19 7.79
C PHE A 90 -2.63 19.09 8.71
N ALA A 91 -2.39 17.89 8.19
CA ALA A 91 -1.86 16.77 8.96
C ALA A 91 -0.44 17.07 9.48
N ALA A 92 0.43 17.62 8.63
CA ALA A 92 1.80 17.97 8.99
C ALA A 92 1.86 19.08 10.05
N THR A 93 1.09 20.15 9.86
CA THR A 93 1.02 21.27 10.83
C THR A 93 0.43 20.83 12.17
N THR A 94 -0.64 20.04 12.16
CA THR A 94 -1.26 19.49 13.37
C THR A 94 -0.30 18.55 14.10
N GLY A 95 0.37 17.65 13.37
CA GLY A 95 1.38 16.74 13.91
C GLY A 95 2.55 17.50 14.55
N TYR A 96 3.05 18.54 13.88
CA TYR A 96 4.10 19.40 14.42
C TYR A 96 3.66 20.13 15.69
N ALA A 97 2.45 20.69 15.70
CA ALA A 97 1.90 21.36 16.87
C ALA A 97 1.78 20.42 18.08
N PHE A 98 1.31 19.18 17.88
CA PHE A 98 1.23 18.18 18.94
C PHE A 98 2.59 17.77 19.48
N ALA A 99 3.60 17.64 18.61
CA ALA A 99 4.94 17.24 18.99
C ALA A 99 5.69 18.35 19.75
N ARG A 100 5.56 19.62 19.31
CA ARG A 100 6.39 20.71 19.84
C ARG A 100 5.72 21.57 20.90
N PHE A 101 4.42 21.85 20.78
CA PHE A 101 3.77 22.93 21.53
C PHE A 101 2.75 22.47 22.59
N ARG A 102 2.64 21.17 22.88
CA ARG A 102 1.65 20.57 23.81
C ARG A 102 0.19 21.02 23.49
N THR A 103 -0.08 21.38 22.23
CA THR A 103 -1.38 21.89 21.76
C THR A 103 -2.50 20.87 21.94
N GLY A 104 -3.70 21.33 22.35
CA GLY A 104 -4.93 20.51 22.43
C GLY A 104 -4.99 19.47 23.56
N GLY A 105 -3.93 19.33 24.37
CA GLY A 105 -3.89 18.39 25.49
C GLY A 105 -4.03 16.91 25.08
N ARG A 106 -4.34 16.06 26.06
CA ARG A 106 -4.50 14.60 25.83
C ARG A 106 -5.75 14.28 25.01
N TRP A 107 -6.82 15.04 25.22
CA TRP A 107 -8.11 14.81 24.56
C TRP A 107 -8.05 15.04 23.05
N ALA A 108 -7.42 16.12 22.56
CA ALA A 108 -7.33 16.36 21.11
C ALA A 108 -6.56 15.25 20.39
N ARG A 109 -5.45 14.77 20.97
CA ARG A 109 -4.68 13.66 20.42
C ARG A 109 -5.49 12.37 20.38
N PHE A 110 -6.22 12.10 21.47
CA PHE A 110 -7.09 10.93 21.55
C PHE A 110 -8.22 11.01 20.52
N ALA A 111 -8.84 12.18 20.34
CA ALA A 111 -9.90 12.38 19.36
C ALA A 111 -9.42 12.08 17.92
N VAL A 112 -8.23 12.56 17.55
CA VAL A 112 -7.64 12.27 16.22
C VAL A 112 -7.39 10.77 16.01
N LEU A 113 -6.96 10.05 17.05
CA LEU A 113 -6.80 8.59 16.95
C LEU A 113 -8.15 7.88 16.89
N ALA A 114 -9.14 8.34 17.67
CA ALA A 114 -10.47 7.78 17.70
C ALA A 114 -11.18 7.89 16.34
N THR A 115 -10.99 8.99 15.61
CA THR A 115 -11.56 9.13 14.26
C THR A 115 -10.95 8.15 13.26
N GLN A 116 -9.67 7.77 13.40
CA GLN A 116 -9.03 6.76 12.53
C GLN A 116 -9.46 5.33 12.84
N MET A 117 -10.01 5.08 14.03
CA MET A 117 -10.54 3.76 14.41
C MET A 117 -11.97 3.54 13.93
N LEU A 118 -12.64 4.59 13.42
CA LEU A 118 -13.99 4.46 12.89
C LEU A 118 -13.98 3.57 11.64
N PRO A 119 -14.83 2.53 11.59
CA PRO A 119 -14.89 1.66 10.43
C PRO A 119 -15.50 2.44 9.26
N PRO A 120 -14.86 2.47 8.06
CA PRO A 120 -15.33 3.26 6.93
C PRO A 120 -16.78 2.96 6.52
N VAL A 121 -17.24 1.73 6.72
CA VAL A 121 -18.62 1.31 6.42
C VAL A 121 -19.67 2.10 7.22
N ALA A 122 -19.35 2.53 8.46
CA ALA A 122 -20.27 3.30 9.28
C ALA A 122 -20.51 4.72 8.72
N LEU A 123 -19.59 5.22 7.89
CA LEU A 123 -19.69 6.54 7.27
C LEU A 123 -20.49 6.53 5.96
N VAL A 124 -20.74 5.35 5.37
CA VAL A 124 -21.40 5.25 4.05
C VAL A 124 -22.82 5.81 4.05
N LEU A 125 -23.64 5.39 5.02
CA LEU A 125 -25.04 5.85 5.13
C LEU A 125 -25.17 7.37 5.35
N PRO A 126 -24.50 7.99 6.35
CA PRO A 126 -24.63 9.43 6.57
C PRO A 126 -24.12 10.25 5.38
N THR A 127 -23.04 9.81 4.73
CA THR A 127 -22.53 10.47 3.53
C THR A 127 -23.52 10.39 2.37
N PHE A 128 -24.19 9.24 2.18
CA PHE A 128 -25.23 9.11 1.15
C PHE A 128 -26.41 10.05 1.41
N THR A 129 -26.87 10.16 2.67
CA THR A 129 -27.97 11.07 3.02
C THR A 129 -27.61 12.56 2.87
N LEU A 130 -26.33 12.91 2.93
CA LEU A 130 -25.87 14.29 2.77
C LEU A 130 -25.85 14.74 1.30
N PHE A 131 -25.57 13.81 0.38
CA PHE A 131 -25.45 14.09 -1.06
C PHE A 131 -26.69 13.72 -1.89
N ARG A 132 -27.73 13.17 -1.27
CA ARG A 132 -29.05 12.95 -1.88
C ARG A 132 -29.95 14.14 -1.62
#